data_AF-A0A7W1C0G5-F1
#
_entry.id   AF-A0A7W1C0G5-F1
#
_cell.length_a   1.000
_cell.length_b   1.000
_cell.length_c   1.000
_cell.angle_alpha   90.00
_cell.angle_beta   90.00
_cell.angle_gamma   90.00
#
_symmetry.space_group_name_H-M   'P 1'
#
loop_
_entity.id
_entity.type
_entity.pdbx_description
1 polymer ?
#
loop_
_entity_poly.entity_id
_entity_poly.type
_entity_poly.pdbx_seq_one_letter_code
_entity_poly.pdbx_strand_id
1 'polypeptide(L)'
;RMLPSHLRAMQDIEQCRTATLGGQVYYCQKCAERRYSYHSCKNRHCPKCQNEQANEWLQEQQNLLLPVNHFLVTFTLPAELRAVARSNQKLIYNLLFRASSAALLKLAQDPRFSGAQIGMVGVLHTWTRQLLYHPHVHYIVTGGGLTQDGSWQSSRPDFLVSVKALSPIFRAKFRDHLKKTELFAQVGEQAWKKKWVVHSEPVGTGEAVFKYLAPYVFRVAISNNRILKLEQGQVTFKYKESATEPSPMLYPEC
;
A
#
# COMPACT_ATOMS: atom_id res chain seq x y z
N ARG A 1 -19.47 -8.24 4.62
CA ARG A 1 -19.02 -9.64 4.42
C ARG A 1 -17.54 -9.77 4.79
N MET A 2 -17.17 -10.78 5.59
CA MET A 2 -15.77 -11.14 5.81
C MET A 2 -15.27 -12.02 4.66
N LEU A 3 -14.10 -11.72 4.11
CA LEU A 3 -13.52 -12.49 3.00
C LEU A 3 -12.85 -13.77 3.53
N PRO A 4 -12.82 -14.88 2.77
CA PRO A 4 -12.11 -16.10 3.17
C PRO A 4 -10.64 -15.85 3.54
N SER A 5 -9.98 -14.89 2.86
CA SER A 5 -8.61 -14.48 3.17
C SER A 5 -8.47 -13.85 4.55
N HIS A 6 -9.49 -13.15 5.05
CA HIS A 6 -9.48 -12.58 6.40
C HIS A 6 -9.60 -13.68 7.45
N LEU A 7 -10.52 -14.64 7.25
CA LEU A 7 -10.67 -15.80 8.14
C LEU A 7 -9.38 -16.62 8.20
N ARG A 8 -8.76 -16.87 7.05
CA ARG A 8 -7.47 -17.56 6.99
C ARG A 8 -6.37 -16.80 7.74
N ALA A 9 -6.31 -15.48 7.56
CA ALA A 9 -5.35 -14.65 8.27
C ALA A 9 -5.56 -14.69 9.80
N MET A 10 -6.81 -14.67 10.27
CA MET A 10 -7.12 -14.82 11.70
C MET A 10 -6.60 -16.15 12.24
N GLN A 11 -6.96 -17.26 11.60
CA GLN A 11 -6.53 -18.61 12.00
C GLN A 11 -5.00 -18.75 12.02
N ASP A 12 -4.33 -18.30 10.95
CA ASP A 12 -2.86 -18.37 10.86
C ASP A 12 -2.20 -17.54 11.98
N ILE A 13 -2.73 -16.36 12.28
CA ILE A 13 -2.18 -15.47 13.32
C ILE A 13 -2.40 -16.05 14.72
N GLU A 14 -3.58 -16.60 15.00
CA GLU A 14 -3.93 -17.23 16.28
C GLU A 14 -3.03 -18.44 16.57
N GLN A 15 -2.71 -19.24 15.55
CA GLN A 15 -1.83 -20.41 15.69
C GLN A 15 -0.34 -20.06 15.66
N CYS A 16 0.02 -18.84 15.28
CA CYS A 16 1.41 -18.42 15.08
C CYS A 16 2.22 -18.50 16.39
N ARG A 17 3.39 -19.17 16.32
CA ARG A 17 4.28 -19.39 17.47
C ARG A 17 3.62 -20.21 18.59
N THR A 18 2.80 -21.19 18.24
CA THR A 18 2.22 -22.17 19.17
C THR A 18 2.64 -23.58 18.80
N ALA A 19 2.44 -24.54 19.72
CA ALA A 19 2.73 -25.95 19.48
C ALA A 19 1.98 -26.53 18.26
N THR A 20 0.85 -25.94 17.88
CA THR A 20 0.06 -26.31 16.69
C THR A 20 0.88 -26.32 15.40
N LEU A 21 1.87 -25.43 15.27
CA LEU A 21 2.73 -25.32 14.08
C LEU A 21 4.04 -26.12 14.22
N GLY A 22 4.17 -26.90 15.30
CA GLY A 22 5.41 -27.55 15.68
C GLY A 22 6.49 -26.55 16.10
N GLY A 23 7.69 -27.06 16.32
CA GLY A 23 8.83 -26.24 16.72
C GLY A 23 10.11 -27.05 16.86
N GLN A 24 11.13 -26.34 17.31
CA GLN A 24 12.47 -26.87 17.58
C GLN A 24 12.78 -26.70 19.06
N VAL A 25 13.51 -27.67 19.63
CA VAL A 25 13.94 -27.65 21.02
C VAL A 25 15.45 -27.46 21.05
N TYR A 26 15.88 -26.38 21.67
CA TYR A 26 17.29 -26.12 21.94
C TYR A 26 17.62 -26.60 23.34
N TYR A 27 18.75 -27.29 23.49
CA TYR A 27 19.27 -27.73 24.77
C TYR A 27 20.62 -27.08 25.03
N CYS A 28 20.77 -26.40 26.16
CA CYS A 28 22.05 -25.85 26.57
C CYS A 28 22.81 -26.87 27.41
N GLN A 29 23.96 -27.35 26.92
CA GLN A 29 24.79 -28.30 27.67
C GLN A 29 25.41 -27.72 28.95
N LYS A 30 25.52 -26.39 29.06
CA LYS A 30 26.14 -25.73 30.23
C LYS A 30 25.18 -25.54 31.41
N CYS A 31 23.92 -25.18 31.15
CA CYS A 31 22.93 -24.93 32.20
C CYS A 31 21.78 -25.95 32.22
N ALA A 32 21.82 -26.97 31.35
CA ALA A 32 20.79 -28.00 31.17
C ALA A 32 19.38 -27.46 30.84
N GLU A 33 19.26 -26.19 30.45
CA GLU A 33 17.98 -25.57 30.11
C GLU A 33 17.52 -26.00 28.69
N ARG A 34 16.22 -26.30 28.57
CA ARG A 34 15.55 -26.54 27.28
C ARG A 34 14.75 -25.30 26.88
N ARG A 35 14.97 -24.79 25.67
CA ARG A 35 14.18 -23.70 25.09
C ARG A 35 13.40 -24.17 23.89
N TYR A 36 12.09 -24.00 23.96
CA TYR A 36 11.17 -24.29 22.86
C TYR A 36 11.05 -23.06 21.96
N SER A 37 11.19 -23.26 20.65
CA SER A 37 10.96 -22.24 19.65
C SER A 37 9.95 -22.75 18.63
N TYR A 38 8.73 -22.24 18.70
CA TYR A 38 7.65 -22.63 17.80
C TYR A 38 7.76 -21.95 16.44
N HIS A 39 7.32 -22.65 15.40
CA HIS A 39 7.36 -22.14 14.02
C HIS A 39 6.42 -20.94 13.81
N SER A 40 6.77 -20.11 12.83
CA SER A 40 5.94 -19.00 12.38
C SER A 40 4.83 -19.46 11.44
N CYS A 41 3.69 -18.77 11.45
CA CYS A 41 2.61 -19.04 10.49
C CYS A 41 2.94 -18.62 9.06
N LYS A 42 4.01 -17.84 8.85
CA LYS A 42 4.43 -17.26 7.55
C LYS A 42 3.34 -16.45 6.83
N ASN A 43 2.23 -16.13 7.49
CA ASN A 43 1.21 -15.27 6.91
C ASN A 43 1.74 -13.83 6.86
N ARG A 44 1.64 -13.19 5.68
CA ARG A 44 2.11 -11.81 5.47
C ARG A 44 1.45 -10.77 6.37
N HIS A 45 0.31 -11.11 6.96
CA HIS A 45 -0.43 -10.25 7.88
C HIS A 45 -0.06 -10.47 9.34
N CYS A 46 0.81 -11.42 9.66
CA CYS A 46 1.16 -11.68 11.06
C CYS A 46 2.15 -10.65 11.59
N PRO A 47 1.83 -9.89 12.67
CA PRO A 47 2.71 -8.86 13.21
C PRO A 47 3.97 -9.42 13.89
N LYS A 48 4.01 -10.74 14.13
CA LYS A 48 5.17 -11.46 14.71
C LYS A 48 6.10 -12.03 13.64
N CYS A 49 5.70 -12.02 12.37
CA CYS A 49 6.42 -12.64 11.26
C CYS A 49 6.94 -11.58 10.27
N GLN A 50 7.70 -12.02 9.28
CA GLN A 50 8.10 -11.24 8.09
C GLN A 50 9.12 -10.11 8.28
N ASN A 51 9.71 -9.93 9.46
CA ASN A 51 10.76 -8.90 9.62
C ASN A 51 11.97 -9.16 8.71
N GLU A 52 12.42 -10.41 8.59
CA GLU A 52 13.54 -10.80 7.73
C GLU A 52 13.21 -10.58 6.25
N GLN A 53 12.10 -11.16 5.77
CA GLN A 53 11.62 -10.96 4.39
C GLN A 53 11.41 -9.48 4.04
N ALA A 54 10.94 -8.67 4.98
CA ALA A 54 10.79 -7.23 4.77
C ALA A 54 12.13 -6.52 4.60
N ASN A 55 13.16 -6.94 5.35
CA ASN A 55 14.50 -6.38 5.23
C ASN A 55 15.19 -6.81 3.93
N GLU A 56 15.08 -8.09 3.57
CA GLU A 56 15.60 -8.63 2.30
C GLU A 56 14.96 -7.89 1.11
N TRP A 57 13.63 -7.80 1.10
CA TRP A 57 12.92 -7.06 0.06
C TRP A 57 13.33 -5.58 0.00
N LEU A 58 13.46 -4.92 1.15
CA LEU A 58 13.92 -3.53 1.20
C LEU A 58 15.33 -3.39 0.60
N GLN A 59 16.25 -4.29 0.93
CA GLN A 59 17.61 -4.28 0.40
C GLN A 59 17.61 -4.49 -1.12
N GLU A 60 16.83 -5.44 -1.63
CA GLU A 60 16.65 -5.64 -3.08
C GLU A 60 16.13 -4.37 -3.75
N GLN A 61 15.11 -3.72 -3.19
CA GLN A 61 14.56 -2.51 -3.79
C GLN A 61 15.54 -1.34 -3.74
N GLN A 62 16.35 -1.22 -2.68
CA GLN A 62 17.38 -0.20 -2.58
C GLN A 62 18.49 -0.40 -3.61
N ASN A 63 18.84 -1.64 -3.94
CA ASN A 63 19.81 -1.95 -4.98
C ASN A 63 19.32 -1.60 -6.40
N LEU A 64 18.01 -1.44 -6.58
CA LEU A 64 17.39 -1.03 -7.86
C LEU A 64 17.23 0.49 -7.98
N LEU A 65 17.55 1.26 -6.94
CA LEU A 65 17.48 2.71 -7.00
C LEU A 65 18.53 3.27 -7.97
N LEU A 66 18.06 4.04 -8.95
CA LEU A 66 18.93 4.81 -9.81
C LEU A 66 19.44 6.05 -9.07
N PRO A 67 20.66 6.54 -9.36
CA PRO A 67 21.23 7.73 -8.73
C PRO A 67 20.59 9.02 -9.29
N VAL A 68 19.28 9.16 -9.14
CA VAL A 68 18.45 10.25 -9.67
C VAL A 68 17.50 10.78 -8.60
N ASN A 69 16.92 11.95 -8.83
CA ASN A 69 15.82 12.43 -7.99
C ASN A 69 14.59 11.54 -8.18
N HIS A 70 13.78 11.42 -7.14
CA HIS A 70 12.57 10.62 -7.13
C HIS A 70 11.37 11.44 -6.66
N PHE A 71 10.19 10.95 -6.99
CA PHE A 71 8.91 11.49 -6.57
C PHE A 71 8.07 10.42 -5.90
N LEU A 72 7.32 10.82 -4.87
CA LEU A 72 6.26 10.02 -4.28
C LEU A 72 4.93 10.47 -4.87
N VAL A 73 4.32 9.61 -5.68
CA VAL A 73 3.03 9.88 -6.33
C VAL A 73 1.95 9.01 -5.71
N THR A 74 0.93 9.62 -5.11
CA THR A 74 -0.11 8.92 -4.36
C THR A 74 -1.46 9.00 -5.07
N PHE A 75 -2.03 7.85 -5.42
CA PHE A 75 -3.34 7.73 -6.03
C PHE A 75 -4.35 7.17 -5.04
N THR A 76 -5.41 7.91 -4.76
CA THR A 76 -6.40 7.54 -3.74
C THR A 76 -7.75 7.23 -4.36
N LEU A 77 -8.37 6.12 -3.96
CA LEU A 77 -9.77 5.86 -4.30
C LEU A 77 -10.70 6.76 -3.47
N PRO A 78 -11.69 7.42 -4.10
CA PRO A 78 -12.69 8.21 -3.39
C PRO A 78 -13.55 7.34 -2.46
N ALA A 79 -14.15 7.96 -1.44
CA ALA A 79 -14.88 7.27 -0.39
C ALA A 79 -16.04 6.41 -0.93
N GLU A 80 -16.67 6.90 -1.98
CA GLU A 80 -17.78 6.30 -2.72
C GLU A 80 -17.43 4.94 -3.33
N LEU A 81 -16.14 4.67 -3.58
CA LEU A 81 -15.65 3.37 -4.09
C LEU A 81 -15.24 2.39 -3.00
N ARG A 82 -15.16 2.81 -1.73
CA ARG A 82 -14.58 1.99 -0.65
C ARG A 82 -15.41 0.76 -0.34
N ALA A 83 -16.74 0.84 -0.33
CA ALA A 83 -17.59 -0.33 -0.05
C ALA A 83 -17.41 -1.43 -1.11
N VAL A 84 -17.40 -1.04 -2.39
CA VAL A 84 -17.15 -1.95 -3.52
C VAL A 84 -15.71 -2.49 -3.46
N ALA A 85 -14.72 -1.64 -3.16
CA ALA A 85 -13.32 -2.03 -2.99
C ALA A 85 -13.14 -3.08 -1.88
N ARG A 86 -13.78 -2.86 -0.72
CA ARG A 86 -13.67 -3.74 0.45
C ARG A 86 -14.20 -5.14 0.16
N SER A 87 -15.28 -5.23 -0.63
CA SER A 87 -15.93 -6.50 -0.96
C SER A 87 -15.29 -7.21 -2.16
N ASN A 88 -14.57 -6.46 -3.01
CA ASN A 88 -14.01 -6.96 -4.27
C ASN A 88 -12.50 -6.66 -4.41
N GLN A 89 -11.76 -6.82 -3.30
CA GLN A 89 -10.37 -6.38 -3.14
C GLN A 89 -9.46 -6.80 -4.30
N LYS A 90 -9.47 -8.08 -4.69
CA LYS A 90 -8.60 -8.59 -5.77
C LYS A 90 -8.84 -7.84 -7.07
N LEU A 91 -10.10 -7.68 -7.49
CA LEU A 91 -10.42 -6.99 -8.73
C LEU A 91 -10.11 -5.50 -8.61
N ILE A 92 -10.63 -4.82 -7.58
CA ILE A 92 -10.53 -3.38 -7.44
C ILE A 92 -9.09 -2.91 -7.23
N TYR A 93 -8.26 -3.62 -6.46
CA TYR A 93 -6.86 -3.25 -6.29
C TYR A 93 -6.05 -3.46 -7.57
N ASN A 94 -6.33 -4.52 -8.34
CA ASN A 94 -5.73 -4.69 -9.65
C ASN A 94 -6.11 -3.55 -10.61
N LEU A 95 -7.38 -3.13 -10.60
CA LEU A 95 -7.82 -1.97 -11.39
C LEU A 95 -7.17 -0.67 -10.93
N LEU A 96 -6.99 -0.50 -9.61
CA LEU A 96 -6.30 0.65 -9.04
C LEU A 96 -4.89 0.75 -9.60
N PHE A 97 -4.08 -0.31 -9.45
CA PHE A 97 -2.70 -0.36 -10.00
C PHE A 97 -2.65 -0.10 -11.51
N ARG A 98 -3.50 -0.78 -12.29
CA ARG A 98 -3.51 -0.64 -13.76
C ARG A 98 -3.88 0.77 -14.19
N ALA A 99 -4.89 1.37 -13.56
CA ALA A 99 -5.34 2.70 -13.91
C ALA A 99 -4.34 3.78 -13.49
N SER A 100 -3.76 3.69 -12.29
CA SER A 100 -2.81 4.67 -11.78
C SER A 100 -1.48 4.64 -12.54
N SER A 101 -0.89 3.45 -12.77
CA SER A 101 0.36 3.35 -13.52
C SER A 101 0.19 3.81 -14.97
N ALA A 102 -0.88 3.37 -15.64
CA ALA A 102 -1.15 3.76 -17.02
C ALA A 102 -1.49 5.26 -17.15
N ALA A 103 -2.07 5.89 -16.12
CA ALA A 103 -2.29 7.34 -16.11
C ALA A 103 -0.97 8.09 -16.01
N LEU A 104 -0.10 7.67 -15.09
CA LEU A 104 1.19 8.31 -14.84
C LEU A 104 2.14 8.14 -16.01
N LEU A 105 2.29 6.91 -16.52
CA LEU A 105 3.13 6.60 -17.70
C LEU A 105 2.69 7.41 -18.92
N LYS A 106 1.37 7.46 -19.19
CA LYS A 106 0.83 8.25 -20.31
C LYS A 106 1.20 9.72 -20.19
N LEU A 107 1.09 10.29 -19.00
CA LEU A 107 1.35 11.71 -18.80
C LEU A 107 2.85 12.01 -18.85
N ALA A 108 3.71 11.13 -18.32
CA ALA A 108 5.15 11.31 -18.36
C ALA A 108 5.75 11.23 -19.78
N GLN A 109 5.11 10.48 -20.69
CA GLN A 109 5.50 10.39 -22.10
C GLN A 109 5.16 11.66 -22.91
N ASP A 110 4.37 12.58 -22.37
CA ASP A 110 4.06 13.83 -23.07
C ASP A 110 5.29 14.76 -23.04
N PRO A 111 5.75 15.29 -24.19
CA PRO A 111 6.93 16.15 -24.27
C PRO A 111 6.85 17.44 -23.45
N ARG A 112 5.66 17.85 -23.00
CA ARG A 112 5.49 18.97 -22.07
C ARG A 112 5.99 18.65 -20.65
N PHE A 113 6.25 17.38 -20.35
CA PHE A 113 6.87 16.90 -19.12
C PHE A 113 8.25 16.31 -19.44
N SER A 114 8.55 15.07 -19.04
CA SER A 114 9.82 14.44 -19.40
C SER A 114 9.84 13.86 -20.81
N GLY A 115 8.69 13.62 -21.45
CA GLY A 115 8.64 12.98 -22.77
C GLY A 115 9.25 11.57 -22.80
N ALA A 116 9.39 10.91 -21.64
CA ALA A 116 10.25 9.75 -21.46
C ALA A 116 9.58 8.64 -20.64
N GLN A 117 10.09 7.43 -20.78
CA GLN A 117 9.67 6.26 -20.01
C GLN A 117 10.30 6.28 -18.62
N ILE A 118 9.50 6.72 -17.64
CA ILE A 118 9.84 6.72 -16.21
C ILE A 118 9.85 5.30 -15.63
N GLY A 119 10.70 5.09 -14.61
CA GLY A 119 10.65 3.93 -13.73
C GLY A 119 9.73 4.19 -12.54
N MET A 120 9.04 3.15 -12.05
CA MET A 120 8.20 3.26 -10.87
C MET A 120 8.05 1.94 -10.09
N VAL A 121 8.01 2.04 -8.77
CA VAL A 121 7.65 0.95 -7.85
C VAL A 121 6.40 1.34 -7.08
N GLY A 122 5.36 0.51 -7.16
CA GLY A 122 4.04 0.78 -6.56
C GLY A 122 3.77 -0.06 -5.32
N VAL A 123 3.35 0.58 -4.23
CA VAL A 123 2.98 -0.05 -2.95
C VAL A 123 1.53 0.28 -2.61
N LEU A 124 0.71 -0.76 -2.38
CA LEU A 124 -0.70 -0.61 -2.00
C LEU A 124 -0.83 -0.40 -0.49
N HIS A 125 -1.52 0.66 -0.11
CA HIS A 125 -1.98 0.91 1.25
C HIS A 125 -3.51 0.88 1.30
N THR A 126 -4.07 0.36 2.38
CA THR A 126 -5.52 0.20 2.54
C THR A 126 -6.10 0.90 3.76
N TRP A 127 -5.28 1.65 4.51
CA TRP A 127 -5.68 2.29 5.76
C TRP A 127 -5.06 3.68 5.90
N THR A 128 -5.75 4.59 6.59
CA THR A 128 -5.15 5.83 7.07
C THR A 128 -4.32 5.60 8.34
N ARG A 129 -3.65 6.64 8.84
CA ARG A 129 -2.96 6.61 10.15
C ARG A 129 -3.93 6.41 11.33
N GLN A 130 -5.20 6.79 11.14
CA GLN A 130 -6.31 6.52 12.06
C GLN A 130 -6.94 5.13 11.82
N LEU A 131 -6.35 4.28 10.98
CA LEU A 131 -6.81 2.92 10.65
C LEU A 131 -8.16 2.84 9.92
N LEU A 132 -8.63 3.96 9.38
CA LEU A 132 -9.82 3.98 8.52
C LEU A 132 -9.50 3.35 7.18
N TYR A 133 -10.40 2.50 6.67
CA TYR A 133 -10.22 1.87 5.36
C TYR A 133 -10.15 2.93 4.25
N HIS A 134 -9.00 2.98 3.56
CA HIS A 134 -8.64 4.03 2.62
C HIS A 134 -7.68 3.47 1.57
N PRO A 135 -8.18 2.80 0.51
CA PRO A 135 -7.32 2.25 -0.54
C PRO A 135 -6.60 3.34 -1.34
N HIS A 136 -5.28 3.28 -1.37
CA HIS A 136 -4.42 4.15 -2.14
C HIS A 136 -3.14 3.42 -2.55
N VAL A 137 -2.53 3.86 -3.65
CA VAL A 137 -1.21 3.36 -4.09
C VAL A 137 -0.22 4.50 -4.03
N HIS A 138 0.92 4.23 -3.40
CA HIS A 138 2.11 5.08 -3.47
C HIS A 138 3.04 4.55 -4.55
N TYR A 139 3.45 5.39 -5.47
CA TYR A 139 4.53 5.11 -6.39
C TYR A 139 5.77 5.89 -5.98
N ILE A 140 6.89 5.21 -5.87
CA ILE A 140 8.21 5.84 -5.94
C ILE A 140 8.58 5.87 -7.42
N VAL A 141 8.81 7.05 -7.96
CA VAL A 141 8.93 7.30 -9.39
C VAL A 141 10.25 8.01 -9.67
N THR A 142 10.97 7.60 -10.71
CA THR A 142 12.19 8.29 -11.13
C THR A 142 11.85 9.70 -11.65
N GLY A 143 12.67 10.68 -11.30
CA GLY A 143 12.60 12.08 -11.73
C GLY A 143 13.13 12.28 -13.14
N GLY A 144 12.57 11.54 -14.08
CA GLY A 144 13.08 11.37 -15.43
C GLY A 144 12.94 9.93 -15.90
N GLY A 145 13.32 9.68 -17.16
CA GLY A 145 13.19 8.37 -17.76
C GLY A 145 14.01 8.22 -19.04
N LEU A 146 13.89 7.05 -19.67
CA LEU A 146 14.54 6.77 -20.94
C LEU A 146 13.66 7.22 -22.10
N THR A 147 14.25 7.92 -23.06
CA THR A 147 13.62 8.25 -24.34
C THR A 147 13.64 7.03 -25.27
N GLN A 148 13.03 7.15 -26.46
CA GLN A 148 12.98 6.04 -27.43
C GLN A 148 14.37 5.65 -27.97
N ASP A 149 15.29 6.60 -28.07
CA ASP A 149 16.69 6.39 -28.43
C ASP A 149 17.56 5.88 -27.26
N GLY A 150 16.96 5.69 -26.07
CA GLY A 150 17.64 5.16 -24.89
C GLY A 150 18.47 6.19 -24.13
N SER A 151 18.39 7.47 -24.48
CA SER A 151 19.01 8.54 -23.71
C SER A 151 18.19 8.88 -22.46
N TRP A 152 18.88 9.35 -21.42
CA TRP A 152 18.22 9.74 -20.17
C TRP A 152 17.69 11.17 -20.27
N GLN A 153 16.41 11.34 -20.00
CA GLN A 153 15.75 12.65 -19.94
C GLN A 153 15.22 12.90 -18.53
N SER A 154 15.87 13.83 -17.83
CA SER A 154 15.46 14.25 -16.48
C SER A 154 14.17 15.07 -16.52
N SER A 155 13.34 14.92 -15.48
CA SER A 155 12.30 15.90 -15.16
C SER A 155 12.92 17.09 -14.42
N ARG A 156 12.10 18.11 -14.14
CA ARG A 156 12.50 19.11 -13.15
C ARG A 156 12.64 18.47 -11.77
N PRO A 157 13.54 18.95 -10.89
CA PRO A 157 13.74 18.39 -9.55
C PRO A 157 12.51 18.50 -8.63
N ASP A 158 11.70 19.53 -8.82
CA ASP A 158 10.53 19.88 -8.01
C ASP A 158 9.20 19.49 -8.66
N PHE A 159 9.23 19.02 -9.91
CA PHE A 159 8.03 18.83 -10.72
C PHE A 159 8.18 17.69 -11.72
N LEU A 160 7.45 16.60 -11.46
CA LEU A 160 7.36 15.45 -12.35
C LEU A 160 6.29 15.65 -13.43
N VAL A 161 5.04 15.81 -13.01
CA VAL A 161 3.87 15.99 -13.89
C VAL A 161 2.78 16.83 -13.20
N SER A 162 1.86 17.39 -14.00
CA SER A 162 0.71 18.12 -13.47
C SER A 162 -0.32 17.18 -12.84
N VAL A 163 -0.49 17.24 -11.51
CA VAL A 163 -1.53 16.47 -10.80
C VAL A 163 -2.95 16.87 -11.20
N LYS A 164 -3.16 18.12 -11.65
CA LYS A 164 -4.44 18.61 -12.17
C LYS A 164 -4.82 17.91 -13.48
N ALA A 165 -3.84 17.56 -14.31
CA ALA A 165 -4.05 16.76 -15.52
C ALA A 165 -4.10 15.25 -15.21
N LEU A 166 -3.26 14.78 -14.30
CA LEU A 166 -3.15 13.36 -13.95
C LEU A 166 -4.43 12.81 -13.30
N SER A 167 -5.04 13.57 -12.40
CA SER A 167 -6.23 13.15 -11.63
C SER A 167 -7.43 12.77 -12.51
N PRO A 168 -7.87 13.58 -13.51
CA PRO A 168 -8.96 13.18 -14.40
C PRO A 168 -8.58 12.01 -15.32
N ILE A 169 -7.31 11.89 -15.75
CA ILE A 169 -6.85 10.74 -16.56
C ILE A 169 -6.96 9.45 -15.74
N PHE A 170 -6.50 9.48 -14.49
CA PHE A 170 -6.63 8.35 -13.57
C PHE A 170 -8.10 7.97 -13.35
N ARG A 171 -8.96 8.94 -13.04
CA ARG A 171 -10.41 8.72 -12.88
C ARG A 171 -11.02 8.06 -14.13
N ALA A 172 -10.73 8.61 -15.32
CA ALA A 172 -11.27 8.10 -16.57
C ALA A 172 -10.81 6.65 -16.82
N LYS A 173 -9.50 6.39 -16.71
CA LYS A 173 -8.95 5.03 -16.87
C LYS A 173 -9.56 4.06 -15.86
N PHE A 174 -9.67 4.41 -14.58
CA PHE A 174 -10.27 3.53 -13.57
C PHE A 174 -11.73 3.24 -13.90
N ARG A 175 -12.51 4.29 -14.23
CA ARG A 175 -13.90 4.18 -14.64
C ARG A 175 -14.07 3.24 -15.84
N ASP A 176 -13.25 3.40 -16.86
CA ASP A 176 -13.34 2.60 -18.10
C ASP A 176 -12.97 1.14 -17.87
N HIS A 177 -12.03 0.84 -16.96
CA HIS A 177 -11.80 -0.53 -16.55
C HIS A 177 -12.97 -1.10 -15.75
N LEU A 178 -13.52 -0.33 -14.82
CA LEU A 178 -14.62 -0.80 -13.97
C LEU A 178 -15.90 -1.03 -14.77
N LYS A 179 -16.19 -0.19 -15.78
CA LYS A 179 -17.31 -0.35 -16.74
C LYS A 179 -17.36 -1.72 -17.42
N LYS A 180 -16.22 -2.40 -17.54
CA LYS A 180 -16.10 -3.75 -18.14
C LYS A 180 -16.42 -4.86 -17.13
N THR A 181 -16.99 -4.53 -15.99
CA THR A 181 -17.29 -5.45 -14.90
C THR A 181 -18.68 -5.19 -14.38
N GLU A 182 -19.32 -6.22 -13.82
CA GLU A 182 -20.63 -6.12 -13.18
C GLU A 182 -20.66 -5.16 -11.97
N LEU A 183 -19.48 -4.78 -11.46
CA LEU A 183 -19.37 -3.85 -10.32
C LEU A 183 -19.66 -2.40 -10.69
N PHE A 184 -19.65 -2.05 -11.98
CA PHE A 184 -19.87 -0.65 -12.40
C PHE A 184 -21.24 -0.14 -11.95
N ALA A 185 -22.28 -0.98 -12.08
CA ALA A 185 -23.65 -0.65 -11.67
C ALA A 185 -23.79 -0.44 -10.15
N GLN A 186 -22.85 -0.95 -9.35
CA GLN A 186 -22.84 -0.81 -7.89
C GLN A 186 -22.23 0.52 -7.42
N VAL A 187 -21.64 1.31 -8.33
CA VAL A 187 -20.99 2.58 -8.00
C VAL A 187 -21.87 3.74 -8.43
N GLY A 188 -22.35 4.50 -7.45
CA GLY A 188 -23.16 5.69 -7.68
C GLY A 188 -22.45 6.74 -8.54
N GLU A 189 -23.22 7.49 -9.33
CA GLU A 189 -22.71 8.47 -10.30
C GLU A 189 -21.82 9.55 -9.66
N GLN A 190 -22.05 9.85 -8.38
CA GLN A 190 -21.29 10.84 -7.60
C GLN A 190 -19.79 10.52 -7.56
N ALA A 191 -19.42 9.24 -7.55
CA ALA A 191 -18.02 8.82 -7.61
C ALA A 191 -17.30 9.35 -8.87
N TRP A 192 -18.03 9.54 -9.97
CA TRP A 192 -17.50 9.98 -11.26
C TRP A 192 -17.59 11.49 -11.48
N LYS A 193 -18.57 12.14 -10.86
CA LYS A 193 -18.76 13.61 -10.92
C LYS A 193 -17.75 14.34 -10.02
N LYS A 194 -17.37 13.73 -8.89
CA LYS A 194 -16.38 14.27 -7.96
C LYS A 194 -14.99 14.42 -8.57
N LYS A 195 -14.24 15.42 -8.10
CA LYS A 195 -12.81 15.57 -8.39
C LYS A 195 -12.02 14.51 -7.64
N TRP A 196 -11.28 13.69 -8.38
CA TRP A 196 -10.33 12.74 -7.80
C TRP A 196 -9.03 13.47 -7.47
N VAL A 197 -8.29 12.95 -6.49
CA VAL A 197 -7.06 13.58 -6.01
C VAL A 197 -5.90 12.63 -6.20
N VAL A 198 -4.88 13.13 -6.89
CA VAL A 198 -3.54 12.53 -6.95
C VAL A 198 -2.57 13.52 -6.34
N HIS A 199 -1.69 13.04 -5.47
CA HIS A 199 -0.61 13.82 -4.88
C HIS A 199 0.71 13.47 -5.56
N SER A 200 1.62 14.43 -5.69
CA SER A 200 2.98 14.21 -6.21
C SER A 200 3.92 15.17 -5.48
N GLU A 201 4.96 14.62 -4.87
CA GLU A 201 5.97 15.41 -4.16
C GLU A 201 7.38 14.87 -4.43
N PRO A 202 8.40 15.74 -4.53
CA PRO A 202 9.79 15.31 -4.64
C PRO A 202 10.27 14.70 -3.32
N VAL A 203 11.07 13.64 -3.41
CA VAL A 203 11.54 12.87 -2.24
C VAL A 203 13.04 12.58 -2.27
N GLY A 204 13.81 13.42 -2.99
CA GLY A 204 15.26 13.31 -3.10
C GLY A 204 15.66 11.98 -3.74
N THR A 205 16.57 11.24 -3.11
CA THR A 205 17.06 9.95 -3.62
C THR A 205 16.04 8.81 -3.54
N GLY A 206 14.91 8.99 -2.86
CA GLY A 206 13.89 7.95 -2.67
C GLY A 206 14.21 6.91 -1.59
N GLU A 207 15.45 6.84 -1.09
CA GLU A 207 15.86 5.86 -0.08
C GLU A 207 15.03 5.93 1.22
N ALA A 208 14.80 7.14 1.73
CA ALA A 208 14.03 7.35 2.94
C ALA A 208 12.56 6.89 2.76
N VAL A 209 12.02 7.07 1.57
CA VAL A 209 10.65 6.64 1.23
C VAL A 209 10.58 5.13 1.10
N PHE A 210 11.56 4.48 0.49
CA PHE A 210 11.62 3.01 0.47
C PHE A 210 11.67 2.42 1.88
N LYS A 211 12.52 2.95 2.77
CA LYS A 211 12.57 2.56 4.18
C LYS A 211 11.22 2.76 4.88
N TYR A 212 10.51 3.83 4.55
CA TYR A 212 9.18 4.12 5.09
C TYR A 212 8.08 3.19 4.55
N LEU A 213 8.12 2.84 3.25
CA LEU A 213 7.09 2.03 2.60
C LEU A 213 7.28 0.52 2.80
N ALA A 214 8.51 0.03 2.97
CA ALA A 214 8.80 -1.40 3.15
C ALA A 214 7.98 -2.08 4.27
N PRO A 215 7.80 -1.47 5.45
CA PRO A 215 6.92 -2.02 6.47
C PRO A 215 5.49 -2.26 5.98
N TYR A 216 4.95 -1.48 5.05
CA TYR A 216 3.57 -1.65 4.60
C TYR A 216 3.38 -2.80 3.59
N VAL A 217 4.47 -3.28 2.97
CA VAL A 217 4.43 -4.48 2.12
C VAL A 217 4.28 -5.74 2.98
N PHE A 218 4.86 -5.74 4.19
CA PHE A 218 4.99 -6.94 5.04
C PHE A 218 4.35 -6.83 6.43
N ARG A 219 3.86 -5.66 6.84
CA ARG A 219 3.22 -5.45 8.14
C ARG A 219 1.77 -5.02 7.99
N VAL A 220 1.00 -5.36 9.02
CA VAL A 220 -0.42 -4.99 9.16
C VAL A 220 -0.61 -3.61 9.74
N ALA A 221 -1.86 -3.15 9.67
CA ALA A 221 -2.32 -1.85 10.14
C ALA A 221 -2.00 -1.60 11.64
N ILE A 222 -1.99 -2.65 12.46
CA ILE A 222 -1.74 -2.58 13.92
C ILE A 222 -0.54 -3.45 14.27
N SER A 223 0.53 -2.84 14.78
CA SER A 223 1.66 -3.57 15.37
C SER A 223 1.41 -3.88 16.84
N ASN A 224 2.09 -4.90 17.39
CA ASN A 224 1.93 -5.29 18.80
C ASN A 224 2.15 -4.12 19.77
N ASN A 225 3.14 -3.25 19.50
CA ASN A 225 3.45 -2.08 20.34
C ASN A 225 2.32 -1.03 20.37
N ARG A 226 1.35 -1.11 19.46
CA ARG A 226 0.16 -0.24 19.49
C ARG A 226 -0.92 -0.79 20.40
N ILE A 227 -0.94 -2.09 20.70
CA ILE A 227 -1.92 -2.70 21.60
C ILE A 227 -1.52 -2.36 23.04
N LEU A 228 -2.40 -1.67 23.76
CA LEU A 228 -2.17 -1.21 25.14
C LEU A 228 -2.82 -2.13 26.16
N LYS A 229 -4.00 -2.65 25.85
CA LYS A 229 -4.81 -3.43 26.78
C LYS A 229 -5.68 -4.43 26.04
N LEU A 230 -5.84 -5.59 26.64
CA LEU A 230 -6.79 -6.63 26.22
C LEU A 230 -7.53 -7.08 27.47
N GLU A 231 -8.79 -6.70 27.60
CA GLU A 231 -9.64 -7.07 28.75
C GLU A 231 -11.09 -7.21 28.30
N GLN A 232 -11.83 -8.14 28.91
CA GLN A 232 -13.28 -8.29 28.68
C GLN A 232 -13.68 -8.38 27.19
N GLY A 233 -12.83 -8.98 26.34
CA GLY A 233 -13.05 -9.08 24.90
C GLY A 233 -12.81 -7.80 24.10
N GLN A 234 -12.33 -6.72 24.74
CA GLN A 234 -12.02 -5.44 24.11
C GLN A 234 -10.51 -5.25 23.92
N VAL A 235 -10.13 -4.57 22.85
CA VAL A 235 -8.74 -4.22 22.52
C VAL A 235 -8.58 -2.71 22.51
N THR A 236 -7.71 -2.20 23.36
CA THR A 236 -7.32 -0.78 23.37
C THR A 236 -6.00 -0.61 22.63
N PHE A 237 -5.93 0.34 21.70
CA PHE A 237 -4.71 0.59 20.94
C PHE A 237 -4.43 2.08 20.68
N LYS A 238 -3.15 2.43 20.50
CA LYS A 238 -2.70 3.77 20.10
C LYS A 238 -2.90 3.97 18.60
N TYR A 239 -3.44 5.12 18.22
CA TYR A 239 -3.44 5.63 16.85
C TYR A 239 -2.90 7.06 16.81
N LYS A 240 -2.55 7.53 15.61
CA LYS A 240 -2.14 8.93 15.41
C LYS A 240 -3.27 9.66 14.70
N GLU A 241 -3.74 10.73 15.32
CA GLU A 241 -4.72 11.62 14.72
C GLU A 241 -4.10 12.39 13.54
N SER A 242 -4.88 12.60 12.49
CA SER A 242 -4.46 13.37 11.31
C SER A 242 -5.35 14.60 11.22
N ALA A 243 -4.74 15.79 11.16
CA ALA A 243 -5.45 17.07 11.01
C ALA A 243 -6.08 17.28 9.62
N THR A 244 -5.85 16.35 8.68
CA THR A 244 -6.56 16.28 7.41
C THR A 244 -7.90 15.60 7.63
N GLU A 245 -8.97 16.39 7.76
CA GLU A 245 -10.34 15.93 8.01
C GLU A 245 -10.69 14.69 7.17
N PRO A 246 -10.90 13.52 7.80
CA PRO A 246 -11.78 12.52 7.24
C PRO A 246 -13.20 13.08 7.43
N SER A 247 -13.88 13.41 6.33
CA SER A 247 -15.33 13.64 6.34
C SER A 247 -16.01 12.58 7.24
N PRO A 248 -16.86 12.99 8.20
CA PRO A 248 -17.32 12.12 9.27
C PRO A 248 -18.13 10.96 8.68
N MET A 249 -17.53 9.77 8.66
CA MET A 249 -18.30 8.53 8.53
C MET A 249 -18.86 8.21 9.89
N LEU A 250 -20.10 8.64 10.13
CA LEU A 250 -20.97 8.02 11.11
C LEU A 250 -21.14 6.56 10.68
N TYR A 251 -20.51 5.64 11.41
CA TYR A 251 -20.89 4.24 11.33
C TYR A 251 -22.21 4.13 12.10
N PRO A 252 -23.31 3.66 11.49
CA PRO A 252 -24.49 3.31 12.27
C PRO A 252 -24.10 2.17 13.22
N GLU A 253 -24.44 2.36 14.50
CA GLU A 253 -24.31 1.37 15.55
C GLU A 253 -25.05 0.08 15.14
N CYS A 254 -24.44 -1.07 15.41
CA CYS A 254 -25.12 -2.34 15.57
C CYS A 254 -24.85 -2.81 17.00
#